data_AF-A0A1B6GY39-F1
#
_entry.id   AF-A0A1B6GY39-F1
#
_cell.length_a   1.000
_cell.length_b   1.000
_cell.length_c   1.000
_cell.angle_alpha   90.00
_cell.angle_beta   90.00
_cell.angle_gamma   90.00
#
_symmetry.space_group_name_H-M   'P 1'
#
loop_
_entity.id
_entity.type
_entity.pdbx_description
1 polymer ?
#
loop_
_entity_poly.entity_id
_entity_poly.type
_entity_poly.pdbx_seq_one_letter_code
_entity_poly.pdbx_strand_id
1 'polypeptide(L)'
;MQLDVSTLFRPTDISTTPRLQPDVPQQTQPTPFSTDFLYVVLIITLIEPHRNLKEYSQTSCTGTMIRNDLVLTAASCLKMNTFDELDPTSTEVIMRDGTTLRSLKIFVHYEYSKSRIYNFAVIVVEKSNVNVFPQLPEENVEIDFKSILNSCILGGYGDQHRSISPSKFSYKMLNESTVDVIKCRERKGVEKMNRLCLHFHNLQPCRGDVGSPLVCDGKVLALFTPILAGSPKTCVDIYGTVFTPVTVIADWVNKIVSAPSVNLEWMNNPWYILLLCGSALGVIGGIYYLLMEIMQKTFPMDFDEEMQPSDENISGLNYPHLSIKEPKDEDQKWRR
;
A
#
# COMPACT_ATOMS: atom_id res chain seq x y z
N MET A 1 -46.55 -94.03 -23.22
CA MET A 1 -47.84 -93.38 -23.58
C MET A 1 -48.01 -92.20 -22.65
N GLN A 2 -47.63 -91.01 -23.12
CA GLN A 2 -47.78 -89.67 -22.52
C GLN A 2 -46.74 -88.78 -23.23
N LEU A 3 -46.97 -87.53 -23.58
CA LEU A 3 -48.13 -86.77 -24.04
C LEU A 3 -47.49 -85.48 -24.57
N ASP A 4 -47.86 -85.08 -25.78
CA ASP A 4 -47.34 -83.90 -26.46
C ASP A 4 -47.99 -82.62 -25.88
N VAL A 5 -47.21 -81.56 -25.66
CA VAL A 5 -47.73 -80.21 -25.44
C VAL A 5 -46.80 -79.20 -26.12
N SER A 6 -47.21 -78.75 -27.30
CA SER A 6 -46.71 -77.54 -27.96
C SER A 6 -47.58 -76.33 -27.59
N THR A 7 -46.96 -75.18 -27.31
CA THR A 7 -47.37 -73.75 -27.48
C THR A 7 -46.61 -72.90 -26.43
N LEU A 8 -46.08 -71.67 -26.59
CA LEU A 8 -46.19 -70.56 -27.55
C LEU A 8 -45.01 -69.56 -27.34
N PHE A 9 -44.50 -68.96 -28.43
CA PHE A 9 -43.79 -67.65 -28.70
C PHE A 9 -43.50 -66.66 -27.52
N ARG A 10 -42.47 -65.79 -27.41
CA ARG A 10 -41.38 -65.15 -28.25
C ARG A 10 -40.38 -64.40 -27.29
N PRO A 11 -39.26 -63.73 -27.74
CA PRO A 11 -37.98 -63.61 -27.01
C PRO A 11 -37.48 -62.15 -26.80
N THR A 12 -36.26 -62.00 -26.25
CA THR A 12 -35.19 -60.95 -26.41
C THR A 12 -34.45 -60.81 -25.06
N ASP A 13 -33.16 -60.49 -24.87
CA ASP A 13 -31.90 -60.33 -25.61
C ASP A 13 -30.83 -60.11 -24.51
N ILE A 14 -29.52 -60.32 -24.77
CA ILE A 14 -28.31 -59.73 -24.11
C ILE A 14 -27.12 -60.62 -24.56
N SER A 15 -26.41 -60.29 -25.64
CA SER A 15 -25.39 -59.24 -25.83
C SER A 15 -23.99 -59.65 -25.35
N THR A 16 -23.21 -60.22 -26.28
CA THR A 16 -21.77 -60.52 -26.16
C THR A 16 -20.92 -59.29 -26.50
N THR A 17 -19.97 -58.98 -25.62
CA THR A 17 -19.03 -57.85 -25.64
C THR A 17 -17.94 -57.94 -26.73
N PRO A 18 -17.57 -56.82 -27.38
CA PRO A 18 -16.28 -56.66 -28.03
C PRO A 18 -15.31 -55.84 -27.16
N ARG A 19 -14.03 -56.24 -27.20
CA ARG A 19 -12.88 -55.68 -26.48
C ARG A 19 -12.49 -54.31 -27.04
N LEU A 20 -12.65 -53.24 -26.26
CA LEU A 20 -12.11 -51.90 -26.53
C LEU A 20 -10.63 -51.82 -26.13
N GLN A 21 -9.82 -51.20 -26.99
CA GLN A 21 -8.42 -50.84 -26.73
C GLN A 21 -8.34 -49.69 -25.70
N PRO A 22 -7.27 -49.59 -24.89
CA PRO A 22 -7.12 -48.51 -23.93
C PRO A 22 -6.80 -47.18 -24.64
N ASP A 23 -7.66 -46.19 -24.44
CA ASP A 23 -7.42 -44.81 -24.87
C ASP A 23 -6.17 -44.24 -24.20
N VAL A 24 -5.25 -43.74 -25.02
CA VAL A 24 -4.10 -42.94 -24.61
C VAL A 24 -4.63 -41.64 -24.00
N PRO A 25 -4.21 -41.23 -22.78
CA PRO A 25 -4.64 -39.95 -22.22
C PRO A 25 -4.16 -38.81 -23.13
N GLN A 26 -5.09 -38.11 -23.78
CA GLN A 26 -4.79 -36.83 -24.39
C GLN A 26 -4.25 -35.92 -23.30
N GLN A 27 -3.00 -35.48 -23.46
CA GLN A 27 -2.43 -34.40 -22.66
C GLN A 27 -3.32 -33.17 -22.81
N THR A 28 -4.10 -32.87 -21.77
CA THR A 28 -4.76 -31.58 -21.61
C THR A 28 -3.69 -30.50 -21.68
N GLN A 29 -3.72 -29.71 -22.75
CA GLN A 29 -2.96 -28.46 -22.82
C GLN A 29 -3.30 -27.61 -21.59
N PRO A 30 -2.31 -26.94 -20.96
CA PRO A 30 -2.59 -26.05 -19.86
C PRO A 30 -3.57 -24.97 -20.34
N THR A 31 -4.73 -24.90 -19.69
CA THR A 31 -5.69 -23.81 -19.89
C THR A 31 -4.95 -22.47 -19.75
N PRO A 32 -5.18 -21.49 -20.64
CA PRO A 32 -4.57 -20.17 -20.50
C PRO A 32 -4.91 -19.63 -19.11
N PHE A 33 -3.89 -19.17 -18.38
CA PHE A 33 -4.08 -18.57 -17.06
C PHE A 33 -5.13 -17.45 -17.18
N SER A 34 -6.24 -17.56 -16.43
CA SER A 34 -7.19 -16.46 -16.34
C SER A 34 -6.44 -15.23 -15.82
N THR A 35 -6.59 -14.10 -16.51
CA THR A 35 -6.05 -12.80 -16.09
C THR A 35 -6.74 -12.24 -14.84
N ASP A 36 -7.82 -12.89 -14.40
CA ASP A 36 -8.56 -12.51 -13.21
C ASP A 36 -7.62 -12.53 -11.99
N PHE A 37 -7.64 -11.42 -11.25
CA PHE A 37 -6.86 -11.23 -10.02
C PHE A 37 -5.34 -11.34 -10.18
N LEU A 38 -4.78 -11.24 -11.39
CA LEU A 38 -3.31 -11.13 -11.58
C LEU A 38 -2.72 -9.91 -10.86
N TYR A 39 -3.54 -8.89 -10.60
CA TYR A 39 -3.17 -7.73 -9.80
C TYR A 39 -3.05 -8.04 -8.30
N VAL A 40 -3.55 -9.18 -7.79
CA VAL A 40 -3.34 -9.57 -6.40
C VAL A 40 -2.01 -10.30 -6.32
N VAL A 41 -1.12 -9.85 -5.43
CA VAL A 41 0.27 -10.30 -5.36
C VAL A 41 0.63 -10.78 -3.96
N LEU A 42 1.50 -11.77 -3.88
CA LEU A 42 2.10 -12.24 -2.63
C LEU A 42 3.28 -11.33 -2.30
N ILE A 43 3.33 -10.83 -1.07
CA ILE A 43 4.45 -10.05 -0.57
C ILE A 43 5.20 -10.88 0.45
N ILE A 44 6.50 -10.97 0.27
CA ILE A 44 7.42 -11.66 1.16
C ILE A 44 8.44 -10.65 1.66
N THR A 45 8.48 -10.44 2.98
CA THR A 45 9.48 -9.58 3.62
C THR A 45 10.40 -10.46 4.45
N LEU A 46 11.70 -10.38 4.16
CA LEU A 46 12.75 -11.04 4.94
C LEU A 46 13.10 -10.17 6.16
N ILE A 47 13.20 -10.82 7.32
CA ILE A 47 13.59 -10.18 8.57
C ILE A 47 15.02 -10.62 8.87
N GLU A 48 15.94 -9.67 8.84
CA GLU A 48 17.30 -9.87 9.34
C GLU A 48 17.25 -10.21 10.84
N PRO A 49 18.01 -11.22 11.29
CA PRO A 49 17.97 -11.59 12.70
C PRO A 49 18.62 -10.52 13.59
N HIS A 50 17.92 -10.12 14.65
CA HIS A 50 18.53 -9.36 15.74
C HIS A 50 19.45 -10.27 16.58
N ARG A 51 20.67 -9.78 16.85
CA ARG A 51 21.64 -10.25 17.88
C ARG A 51 21.64 -11.78 18.13
N ASN A 52 22.63 -12.46 17.57
CA ASN A 52 23.03 -13.86 17.85
C ASN A 52 22.08 -15.00 17.43
N LEU A 53 20.98 -14.73 16.72
CA LEU A 53 20.20 -15.77 16.03
C LEU A 53 20.60 -15.83 14.55
N LYS A 54 20.86 -17.02 14.01
CA LYS A 54 21.22 -17.22 12.58
C LYS A 54 19.99 -17.43 11.67
N GLU A 55 18.80 -17.28 12.21
CA GLU A 55 17.57 -17.64 11.51
C GLU A 55 16.86 -16.38 10.99
N TYR A 56 16.90 -16.19 9.68
CA TYR A 56 16.07 -15.20 8.99
C TYR A 56 14.61 -15.62 9.15
N SER A 57 13.76 -14.71 9.60
CA SER A 57 12.31 -14.97 9.65
C SER A 57 11.62 -14.28 8.47
N GLN A 58 10.57 -14.89 7.95
CA GLN A 58 9.84 -14.38 6.80
C GLN A 58 8.44 -13.96 7.22
N THR A 59 8.03 -12.77 6.78
CA THR A 59 6.63 -12.32 6.86
C THR A 59 6.01 -12.42 5.47
N SER A 60 4.89 -13.14 5.38
CA SER A 60 4.10 -13.22 4.15
C SER A 60 2.82 -12.41 4.32
N CYS A 61 2.50 -11.64 3.29
CA CYS A 61 1.35 -10.76 3.20
C CYS A 61 0.77 -10.77 1.78
N THR A 62 -0.35 -10.08 1.59
CA THR A 62 -0.96 -9.86 0.29
C THR A 62 -0.85 -8.37 -0.07
N GLY A 63 -0.72 -8.09 -1.37
CA GLY A 63 -0.79 -6.74 -1.93
C GLY A 63 -1.66 -6.71 -3.17
N THR A 64 -1.93 -5.50 -3.65
CA THR A 64 -2.78 -5.24 -4.82
C THR A 64 -2.06 -4.27 -5.75
N MET A 65 -1.77 -4.69 -6.98
CA MET A 65 -1.31 -3.80 -8.03
C MET A 65 -2.41 -2.79 -8.35
N ILE A 66 -2.09 -1.52 -8.22
CA ILE A 66 -2.97 -0.37 -8.53
C ILE A 66 -2.47 0.38 -9.79
N ARG A 67 -1.26 0.02 -10.25
CA ARG A 67 -0.63 0.38 -11.51
C ARG A 67 0.38 -0.72 -11.84
N ASN A 68 0.88 -0.81 -13.07
CA ASN A 68 1.82 -1.88 -13.48
C ASN A 68 3.18 -1.87 -12.77
N ASP A 69 3.48 -0.82 -12.00
CA ASP A 69 4.70 -0.64 -11.21
C ASP A 69 4.40 -0.26 -9.74
N LEU A 70 3.13 -0.27 -9.30
CA LEU A 70 2.73 0.14 -7.95
C LEU A 70 1.86 -0.92 -7.28
N VAL A 71 2.25 -1.34 -6.09
CA VAL A 71 1.53 -2.28 -5.24
C VAL A 71 1.08 -1.59 -3.96
N LEU A 72 -0.22 -1.55 -3.70
CA LEU A 72 -0.80 -1.14 -2.44
C LEU A 72 -0.87 -2.33 -1.46
N THR A 73 -0.44 -2.14 -0.23
CA THR A 73 -0.50 -3.15 0.83
C THR A 73 -0.60 -2.50 2.22
N ALA A 74 -0.57 -3.31 3.27
CA ALA A 74 -0.52 -2.85 4.65
C ALA A 74 0.91 -2.53 5.10
N ALA A 75 1.13 -1.38 5.75
CA ALA A 75 2.46 -1.01 6.26
C ALA A 75 3.04 -2.04 7.26
N SER A 76 2.19 -2.73 8.01
CA SER A 76 2.57 -3.77 8.98
C SER A 76 3.24 -5.01 8.35
N CYS A 77 3.09 -5.19 7.03
CA CYS A 77 3.75 -6.23 6.26
C CYS A 77 5.24 -5.97 6.04
N LEU A 78 5.60 -4.70 6.09
CA LEU A 78 6.96 -4.23 5.88
C LEU A 78 7.69 -4.19 7.22
N LYS A 79 9.00 -4.40 7.17
CA LYS A 79 9.87 -4.46 8.34
C LYS A 79 11.01 -3.50 8.13
N MET A 80 11.27 -2.69 9.15
CA MET A 80 12.46 -1.84 9.18
C MET A 80 13.66 -2.67 9.65
N ASN A 81 14.84 -2.31 9.18
CA ASN A 81 16.11 -2.88 9.62
C ASN A 81 16.49 -2.34 11.01
N THR A 82 17.68 -2.69 11.50
CA THR A 82 18.18 -2.26 12.80
C THR A 82 18.42 -0.75 12.94
N PHE A 83 18.39 -0.01 11.83
CA PHE A 83 18.57 1.44 11.75
C PHE A 83 17.24 2.18 11.56
N ASP A 84 16.10 1.49 11.74
CA ASP A 84 14.75 2.01 11.49
C ASP A 84 14.53 2.44 10.02
N GLU A 85 15.31 1.90 9.09
CA GLU A 85 15.20 2.14 7.65
C GLU A 85 14.47 0.99 6.96
N LEU A 86 13.66 1.32 5.95
CA LEU A 86 13.05 0.34 5.07
C LEU A 86 14.03 0.00 3.96
N ASP A 87 14.41 -1.28 3.87
CA ASP A 87 15.21 -1.79 2.75
C ASP A 87 14.29 -2.45 1.71
N PRO A 88 14.08 -1.84 0.52
CA PRO A 88 13.30 -2.45 -0.54
C PRO A 88 13.81 -3.83 -0.95
N THR A 89 15.11 -4.09 -0.87
CA THR A 89 15.72 -5.36 -1.29
C THR A 89 15.34 -6.54 -0.38
N SER A 90 14.89 -6.25 0.84
CA SER A 90 14.34 -7.25 1.77
C SER A 90 12.91 -7.69 1.42
N THR A 91 12.27 -7.04 0.43
CA THR A 91 10.87 -7.27 0.07
C THR A 91 10.77 -7.81 -1.35
N GLU A 92 10.21 -9.01 -1.49
CA GLU A 92 9.87 -9.63 -2.77
C GLU A 92 8.37 -9.50 -3.02
N VAL A 93 8.00 -9.13 -4.24
CA VAL A 93 6.62 -9.15 -4.72
C VAL A 93 6.49 -10.24 -5.76
N ILE A 94 5.61 -11.21 -5.52
CA ILE A 94 5.42 -12.36 -6.39
C ILE A 94 4.00 -12.38 -6.93
N MET A 95 3.88 -12.35 -8.25
CA MET A 95 2.61 -12.46 -8.96
C MET A 95 2.04 -13.88 -8.88
N ARG A 96 0.74 -14.00 -9.13
CA ARG A 96 0.02 -15.29 -9.13
C ARG A 96 0.57 -16.30 -10.14
N ASP A 97 1.10 -15.85 -11.27
CA ASP A 97 1.75 -16.70 -12.28
C ASP A 97 3.17 -17.16 -11.88
N GLY A 98 3.66 -16.70 -10.72
CA GLY A 98 5.00 -17.00 -10.21
C GLY A 98 6.07 -15.99 -10.60
N THR A 99 5.74 -14.95 -11.38
CA THR A 99 6.69 -13.89 -11.72
C THR A 99 7.07 -13.08 -10.48
N THR A 100 8.35 -13.02 -10.15
CA THR A 100 8.87 -12.17 -9.08
C THR A 100 9.23 -10.80 -9.63
N LEU A 101 8.70 -9.75 -9.03
CA LEU A 101 9.01 -8.35 -9.31
C LEU A 101 9.90 -7.81 -8.19
N ARG A 102 11.03 -7.19 -8.56
CA ARG A 102 11.91 -6.57 -7.58
C ARG A 102 11.26 -5.31 -7.00
N SER A 103 11.30 -5.18 -5.67
CA SER A 103 10.94 -3.95 -4.97
C SER A 103 12.07 -2.91 -5.14
N LEU A 104 11.72 -1.75 -5.66
CA LEU A 104 12.64 -0.65 -5.96
C LEU A 104 12.57 0.44 -4.90
N LYS A 105 11.37 0.70 -4.37
CA LYS A 105 11.12 1.76 -3.39
C LYS A 105 9.87 1.45 -2.60
N ILE A 106 9.82 1.91 -1.36
CA ILE A 106 8.68 1.70 -0.47
C ILE A 106 8.26 3.03 0.12
N PHE A 107 6.98 3.36 0.03
CA PHE A 107 6.35 4.50 0.68
C PHE A 107 5.39 4.01 1.75
N VAL A 108 5.72 4.23 3.01
CA VAL A 108 4.78 4.03 4.11
C VAL A 108 4.01 5.31 4.35
N HIS A 109 2.70 5.21 4.60
CA HIS A 109 1.88 6.37 4.90
C HIS A 109 2.43 7.13 6.12
N TYR A 110 2.60 8.44 6.01
CA TYR A 110 3.30 9.28 6.98
C TYR A 110 2.66 9.31 8.39
N GLU A 111 1.33 9.13 8.46
CA GLU A 111 0.62 9.04 9.75
C GLU A 111 0.66 7.65 10.40
N TYR A 112 1.26 6.63 9.77
CA TYR A 112 1.25 5.26 10.32
C TYR A 112 1.89 5.16 11.72
N SER A 113 2.95 5.93 11.96
CA SER A 113 3.64 5.97 13.26
C SER A 113 2.79 6.60 14.36
N LYS A 114 1.91 7.55 14.01
CA LYS A 114 1.05 8.26 14.95
C LYS A 114 -0.27 7.53 15.19
N SER A 115 -0.80 6.90 14.15
CA SER A 115 -2.07 6.19 14.19
C SER A 115 -2.03 4.96 13.30
N ARG A 116 -2.27 3.81 13.94
CA ARG A 116 -2.32 2.52 13.24
C ARG A 116 -3.46 2.44 12.21
N ILE A 117 -4.43 3.37 12.19
CA ILE A 117 -5.43 3.45 11.10
C ILE A 117 -4.75 3.63 9.76
N TYR A 118 -3.65 4.39 9.69
CA TYR A 118 -2.95 4.63 8.44
C TYR A 118 -1.99 3.48 8.10
N ASN A 119 -2.41 2.23 8.33
CA ASN A 119 -1.62 1.03 8.07
C ASN A 119 -1.57 0.71 6.56
N PHE A 120 -1.00 1.63 5.78
CA PHE A 120 -0.90 1.54 4.33
C PHE A 120 0.53 1.80 3.87
N ALA A 121 0.93 1.08 2.84
CA ALA A 121 2.16 1.31 2.12
C ALA A 121 1.97 1.07 0.63
N VAL A 122 2.75 1.78 -0.18
CA VAL A 122 2.88 1.55 -1.61
C VAL A 122 4.30 1.10 -1.91
N ILE A 123 4.43 -0.04 -2.57
CA ILE A 123 5.70 -0.57 -3.05
C ILE A 123 5.81 -0.25 -4.53
N VAL A 124 6.89 0.41 -4.92
CA VAL A 124 7.28 0.58 -6.32
C VAL A 124 8.05 -0.67 -6.71
N VAL A 125 7.60 -1.32 -7.78
CA VAL A 125 8.20 -2.54 -8.31
C VAL A 125 8.64 -2.34 -9.76
N GLU A 126 9.42 -3.28 -10.28
CA GLU A 126 9.67 -3.36 -11.72
C GLU A 126 8.36 -3.47 -12.50
N LYS A 127 8.30 -2.83 -13.68
CA LYS A 127 7.10 -2.82 -14.51
C LYS A 127 6.68 -4.25 -14.86
N SER A 128 5.44 -4.60 -14.48
CA SER A 128 4.81 -5.85 -14.83
C SER A 128 4.07 -5.76 -16.16
N ASN A 129 3.70 -6.93 -16.70
CA ASN A 129 2.85 -7.05 -17.88
C ASN A 129 1.34 -6.98 -17.55
N VAL A 130 0.99 -6.69 -16.29
CA VAL A 130 -0.42 -6.52 -15.89
C VAL A 130 -0.96 -5.23 -16.52
N ASN A 131 -2.17 -5.30 -17.06
CA ASN A 131 -2.85 -4.19 -17.71
C ASN A 131 -4.27 -3.93 -17.19
N VAL A 132 -4.76 -4.80 -16.29
CA VAL A 132 -6.06 -4.66 -15.63
C VAL A 132 -5.83 -4.49 -14.14
N PHE A 133 -6.34 -3.39 -13.59
CA PHE A 133 -6.22 -3.04 -12.18
C PHE A 133 -7.57 -2.62 -11.63
N PRO A 134 -7.86 -2.91 -10.34
CA PRO A 134 -8.99 -2.29 -9.67
C PRO A 134 -8.73 -0.78 -9.54
N GLN A 135 -9.81 0.00 -9.60
CA GLN A 135 -9.76 1.44 -9.40
C GLN A 135 -9.55 1.77 -7.92
N LEU A 136 -9.04 2.97 -7.65
CA LEU A 136 -9.01 3.52 -6.30
C LEU A 136 -10.30 4.30 -6.02
N PRO A 137 -10.76 4.35 -4.76
CA PRO A 137 -11.91 5.16 -4.41
C PRO A 137 -11.57 6.65 -4.50
N GLU A 138 -12.60 7.45 -4.73
CA GLU A 138 -12.51 8.91 -4.67
C GLU A 138 -12.35 9.38 -3.23
N GLU A 139 -11.77 10.57 -3.07
CA GLU A 139 -11.55 11.18 -1.76
C GLU A 139 -12.88 11.56 -1.09
N ASN A 140 -12.95 11.41 0.24
CA ASN A 140 -14.09 11.86 1.05
C ASN A 140 -15.46 11.27 0.67
N VAL A 141 -15.49 10.13 -0.03
CA VAL A 141 -16.72 9.39 -0.32
C VAL A 141 -17.09 8.52 0.88
N GLU A 142 -18.28 8.76 1.43
CA GLU A 142 -18.88 7.85 2.40
C GLU A 142 -19.40 6.61 1.67
N ILE A 143 -18.94 5.43 2.10
CA ILE A 143 -19.28 4.15 1.49
C ILE A 143 -20.20 3.41 2.43
N ASP A 144 -21.44 3.18 2.00
CA ASP A 144 -22.32 2.23 2.67
C ASP A 144 -21.95 0.80 2.29
N PHE A 145 -20.99 0.23 3.02
CA PHE A 145 -20.55 -1.15 2.80
C PHE A 145 -21.69 -2.17 2.88
N LYS A 146 -22.78 -1.89 3.59
CA LYS A 146 -23.88 -2.83 3.74
C LYS A 146 -24.68 -3.01 2.44
N SER A 147 -24.87 -1.93 1.67
CA SER A 147 -25.60 -2.00 0.40
C SER A 147 -24.78 -2.62 -0.73
N ILE A 148 -23.46 -2.45 -0.72
CA ILE A 148 -22.58 -2.94 -1.80
C ILE A 148 -21.85 -4.26 -1.48
N LEU A 149 -22.03 -4.82 -0.27
CA LEU A 149 -21.29 -6.01 0.18
C LEU A 149 -21.38 -7.19 -0.80
N ASN A 150 -22.53 -7.35 -1.46
CA ASN A 150 -22.77 -8.44 -2.40
C ASN A 150 -21.94 -8.33 -3.69
N SER A 151 -21.42 -7.15 -4.02
CA SER A 151 -20.50 -6.96 -5.16
C SER A 151 -19.05 -7.25 -4.79
N CYS A 152 -18.76 -7.40 -3.50
CA CYS A 152 -17.41 -7.36 -3.01
C CYS A 152 -16.71 -8.71 -3.14
N ILE A 153 -15.42 -8.65 -3.45
CA ILE A 153 -14.51 -9.78 -3.55
C ILE A 153 -13.33 -9.53 -2.63
N LEU A 154 -12.95 -10.56 -1.88
CA LEU A 154 -11.75 -10.57 -1.06
C LEU A 154 -10.82 -11.68 -1.56
N GLY A 155 -9.60 -11.32 -1.94
CA GLY A 155 -8.61 -12.26 -2.46
C GLY A 155 -7.25 -12.13 -1.77
N GLY A 156 -6.59 -13.25 -1.55
CA GLY A 156 -5.30 -13.29 -0.87
C GLY A 156 -4.62 -14.65 -0.87
N TYR A 157 -3.49 -14.72 -0.17
CA TYR A 157 -2.61 -15.89 -0.11
C TYR A 157 -2.55 -16.53 1.28
N GLY A 158 -3.36 -16.05 2.21
CA GLY A 158 -3.36 -16.54 3.58
C GLY A 158 -3.95 -17.92 3.72
N ASP A 159 -3.38 -18.68 4.66
CA ASP A 159 -3.87 -20.02 5.00
C ASP A 159 -3.57 -20.27 6.48
N GLN A 160 -4.52 -20.90 7.18
CA GLN A 160 -4.39 -21.28 8.58
C GLN A 160 -3.57 -22.57 8.77
N HIS A 161 -3.54 -23.43 7.75
CA HIS A 161 -3.11 -24.83 7.85
C HIS A 161 -2.13 -25.27 6.76
N ARG A 162 -1.78 -24.40 5.80
CA ARG A 162 -0.82 -24.73 4.73
C ARG A 162 0.35 -23.73 4.66
N SER A 163 1.40 -24.13 3.94
CA SER A 163 2.47 -23.22 3.51
C SER A 163 1.92 -22.16 2.56
N ILE A 164 2.32 -20.89 2.74
CA ILE A 164 1.96 -19.79 1.86
C ILE A 164 2.80 -19.89 0.58
N SER A 165 2.17 -19.84 -0.59
CA SER A 165 2.86 -19.88 -1.89
C SER A 165 2.07 -19.14 -2.98
N PRO A 166 2.72 -18.67 -4.06
CA PRO A 166 2.04 -17.99 -5.18
C PRO A 166 0.94 -18.83 -5.83
N SER A 167 1.11 -20.16 -5.86
CA SER A 167 0.13 -21.10 -6.39
C SER A 167 -1.13 -21.30 -5.53
N LYS A 168 -1.17 -20.72 -4.32
CA LYS A 168 -2.28 -20.88 -3.36
C LYS A 168 -3.12 -19.62 -3.20
N PHE A 169 -3.09 -18.73 -4.18
CA PHE A 169 -4.06 -17.64 -4.26
C PHE A 169 -5.49 -18.21 -4.15
N SER A 170 -6.29 -17.60 -3.28
CA SER A 170 -7.72 -17.89 -3.16
C SER A 170 -8.50 -16.59 -3.03
N TYR A 171 -9.74 -16.61 -3.48
CA TYR A 171 -10.65 -15.46 -3.35
C TYR A 171 -12.04 -15.91 -2.94
N LYS A 172 -12.82 -14.97 -2.45
CA LYS A 172 -14.17 -15.18 -1.95
C LYS A 172 -15.07 -14.03 -2.38
N MET A 173 -16.17 -14.36 -3.03
CA MET A 173 -17.25 -13.42 -3.30
C MET A 173 -18.15 -13.34 -2.07
N LEU A 174 -18.47 -12.12 -1.65
CA LEU A 174 -19.17 -11.88 -0.40
C LEU A 174 -20.68 -12.11 -0.50
N ASN A 175 -21.26 -12.14 -1.69
CA ASN A 175 -22.65 -12.60 -1.92
C ASN A 175 -22.85 -14.11 -1.70
N GLU A 176 -21.83 -14.93 -1.98
CA GLU A 176 -21.86 -16.39 -1.80
C GLU A 176 -21.55 -16.81 -0.36
N SER A 177 -21.33 -15.83 0.51
CA SER A 177 -20.81 -16.01 1.84
C SER A 177 -21.71 -15.32 2.83
N THR A 178 -22.12 -15.99 3.91
CA THR A 178 -22.74 -15.27 5.02
C THR A 178 -21.68 -14.38 5.65
N VAL A 179 -21.74 -13.07 5.36
CA VAL A 179 -20.86 -12.05 5.92
C VAL A 179 -21.70 -10.84 6.32
N ASP A 180 -21.52 -10.40 7.55
CA ASP A 180 -22.26 -9.27 8.11
C ASP A 180 -21.32 -8.08 8.36
N VAL A 181 -21.75 -6.88 7.97
CA VAL A 181 -21.12 -5.64 8.44
C VAL A 181 -21.53 -5.44 9.90
N ILE A 182 -20.56 -5.48 10.80
CA ILE A 182 -20.77 -5.34 12.24
C ILE A 182 -20.10 -4.08 12.78
N LYS A 183 -20.56 -3.61 13.94
CA LYS A 183 -19.82 -2.58 14.69
C LYS A 183 -18.48 -3.17 15.14
N CYS A 184 -17.38 -2.49 14.83
CA CYS A 184 -16.09 -2.82 15.40
C CYS A 184 -16.18 -2.75 16.93
N ARG A 185 -15.91 -3.85 17.62
CA ARG A 185 -16.04 -3.88 19.09
C ARG A 185 -15.00 -2.94 19.70
N GLU A 186 -15.47 -2.03 20.55
CA GLU A 186 -14.65 -1.03 21.22
C GLU A 186 -13.59 -1.71 22.12
N ARG A 187 -12.32 -1.56 21.76
CA ARG A 187 -11.21 -1.68 22.70
C ARG A 187 -10.79 -0.28 23.13
N LYS A 188 -10.47 -0.11 24.41
CA LYS A 188 -9.78 1.08 24.93
C LYS A 188 -8.54 1.39 24.07
N GLY A 189 -8.51 2.58 23.47
CA GLY A 189 -7.45 3.05 22.56
C GLY A 189 -7.77 2.95 21.07
N VAL A 190 -8.94 2.43 20.70
CA VAL A 190 -9.35 2.14 19.31
C VAL A 190 -10.70 2.80 18.93
N GLU A 191 -11.30 3.56 19.84
CA GLU A 191 -12.74 3.82 19.90
C GLU A 191 -13.30 4.89 18.93
N LYS A 192 -12.49 5.44 18.00
CA LYS A 192 -12.91 6.50 17.06
C LYS A 192 -12.36 6.35 15.64
N MET A 193 -12.11 5.12 15.21
CA MET A 193 -11.34 4.88 14.00
C MET A 193 -12.27 4.51 12.84
N ASN A 194 -12.17 5.23 11.71
CA ASN A 194 -12.82 4.90 10.43
C ASN A 194 -12.36 3.51 9.99
N ARG A 195 -13.08 2.48 10.41
CA ARG A 195 -12.76 1.06 10.20
C ARG A 195 -14.02 0.34 9.74
N LEU A 196 -13.81 -0.68 8.93
CA LEU A 196 -14.86 -1.61 8.54
C LEU A 196 -14.63 -2.93 9.28
N CYS A 197 -15.64 -3.44 9.97
CA CYS A 197 -15.59 -4.75 10.59
C CYS A 197 -16.59 -5.68 9.94
N LEU A 198 -16.09 -6.83 9.48
CA LEU A 198 -16.88 -7.87 8.84
C LEU A 198 -16.88 -9.11 9.72
N HIS A 199 -18.05 -9.73 9.89
CA HIS A 199 -18.17 -11.03 10.54
C HIS A 199 -18.35 -12.12 9.49
N PHE A 200 -17.37 -13.02 9.37
CA PHE A 200 -17.42 -14.15 8.47
C PHE A 200 -17.90 -15.40 9.21
N HIS A 201 -18.95 -16.06 8.74
CA HIS A 201 -19.51 -17.24 9.43
C HIS A 201 -18.73 -18.54 9.16
N ASN A 202 -18.15 -18.71 7.97
CA ASN A 202 -17.59 -20.01 7.54
C ASN A 202 -16.07 -20.03 7.33
N LEU A 203 -15.49 -18.94 6.82
CA LEU A 203 -14.06 -18.86 6.47
C LEU A 203 -13.63 -17.39 6.50
N GLN A 204 -12.57 -17.11 7.24
CA GLN A 204 -12.08 -15.77 7.49
C GLN A 204 -10.62 -15.59 7.08
N PRO A 205 -10.22 -14.36 6.72
CA PRO A 205 -8.83 -14.03 6.41
C PRO A 205 -7.87 -14.36 7.56
N CYS A 206 -6.63 -14.74 7.21
CA CYS A 206 -5.61 -15.14 8.18
C CYS A 206 -4.19 -14.61 7.87
N ARG A 207 -3.18 -15.25 8.45
CA ARG A 207 -1.76 -15.03 8.19
C ARG A 207 -1.52 -15.23 6.70
N GLY A 208 -0.88 -14.25 6.07
CA GLY A 208 -0.71 -14.18 4.63
C GLY A 208 -1.75 -13.29 3.94
N ASP A 209 -2.95 -13.13 4.49
CA ASP A 209 -3.96 -12.24 3.90
C ASP A 209 -3.80 -10.79 4.31
N VAL A 210 -2.95 -10.46 5.29
CA VAL A 210 -2.76 -9.05 5.70
C VAL A 210 -2.36 -8.21 4.48
N GLY A 211 -3.09 -7.12 4.23
CA GLY A 211 -2.96 -6.29 3.03
C GLY A 211 -3.82 -6.72 1.84
N SER A 212 -4.62 -7.80 1.96
CA SER A 212 -5.56 -8.25 0.92
C SER A 212 -6.61 -7.17 0.61
N PRO A 213 -6.94 -6.95 -0.67
CA PRO A 213 -7.94 -5.98 -1.05
C PRO A 213 -9.35 -6.52 -0.83
N LEU A 214 -10.21 -5.66 -0.30
CA LEU A 214 -11.65 -5.77 -0.44
C LEU A 214 -12.06 -4.94 -1.65
N VAL A 215 -12.30 -5.61 -2.78
CA VAL A 215 -12.68 -4.96 -4.04
C VAL A 215 -14.19 -5.03 -4.21
N CYS A 216 -14.88 -3.88 -4.28
CA CYS A 216 -16.32 -3.82 -4.52
C CYS A 216 -16.57 -2.91 -5.71
N ASP A 217 -17.48 -3.29 -6.61
CA ASP A 217 -17.77 -2.55 -7.85
C ASP A 217 -16.49 -2.14 -8.63
N GLY A 218 -15.49 -3.02 -8.64
CA GLY A 218 -14.21 -2.78 -9.32
C GLY A 218 -13.25 -1.81 -8.62
N LYS A 219 -13.57 -1.32 -7.41
CA LYS A 219 -12.74 -0.40 -6.62
C LYS A 219 -12.14 -1.06 -5.39
N VAL A 220 -10.89 -0.78 -5.04
CA VAL A 220 -10.25 -1.24 -3.79
C VAL A 220 -10.73 -0.39 -2.62
N LEU A 221 -11.80 -0.81 -1.94
CA LEU A 221 -12.44 0.03 -0.92
C LEU A 221 -11.79 -0.10 0.46
N ALA A 222 -11.17 -1.23 0.77
CA ALA A 222 -10.48 -1.44 2.03
C ALA A 222 -9.38 -2.50 1.92
N LEU A 223 -8.44 -2.52 2.88
CA LEU A 223 -7.46 -3.59 3.04
C LEU A 223 -7.68 -4.36 4.34
N PHE A 224 -7.43 -5.68 4.34
CA PHE A 224 -7.45 -6.48 5.55
C PHE A 224 -6.26 -6.15 6.48
N THR A 225 -6.54 -5.68 7.70
CA THR A 225 -5.51 -5.19 8.64
C THR A 225 -5.83 -5.62 10.10
N PRO A 226 -5.63 -6.89 10.46
CA PRO A 226 -6.07 -7.43 11.76
C PRO A 226 -5.25 -6.91 12.96
N ILE A 227 -4.02 -6.46 12.73
CA ILE A 227 -3.07 -6.01 13.78
C ILE A 227 -3.59 -4.79 14.56
N LEU A 228 -4.64 -4.13 14.08
CA LEU A 228 -5.32 -3.03 14.76
C LEU A 228 -6.15 -3.43 15.98
N ALA A 229 -6.38 -4.73 16.19
CA ALA A 229 -7.19 -5.27 17.29
C ALA A 229 -6.43 -6.24 18.22
N GLY A 230 -5.15 -6.53 17.96
CA GLY A 230 -4.32 -7.42 18.79
C GLY A 230 -3.44 -8.37 17.98
N SER A 231 -2.71 -9.26 18.66
CA SER A 231 -1.91 -10.29 18.01
C SER A 231 -2.83 -11.40 17.46
N PRO A 232 -2.83 -11.68 16.14
CA PRO A 232 -3.63 -12.75 15.58
C PRO A 232 -2.87 -14.06 15.79
N LYS A 233 -2.88 -14.57 17.03
CA LYS A 233 -2.42 -15.96 17.27
C LYS A 233 -3.35 -16.97 16.59
N THR A 234 -4.58 -16.55 16.30
CA THR A 234 -5.60 -17.30 15.59
C THR A 234 -6.21 -16.42 14.49
N CYS A 235 -6.53 -17.01 13.33
CA CYS A 235 -7.29 -16.32 12.28
C CYS A 235 -8.65 -15.88 12.81
N VAL A 236 -9.23 -16.71 13.69
CA VAL A 236 -10.52 -16.52 14.37
C VAL A 236 -10.40 -15.42 15.42
N ASP A 237 -11.06 -14.29 15.15
CA ASP A 237 -11.23 -13.20 16.10
C ASP A 237 -12.71 -13.04 16.49
N ILE A 238 -12.98 -13.13 17.79
CA ILE A 238 -14.30 -12.89 18.40
C ILE A 238 -14.78 -11.43 18.26
N TYR A 239 -13.89 -10.53 17.83
CA TYR A 239 -14.14 -9.11 17.62
C TYR A 239 -14.48 -8.75 16.17
N GLY A 240 -14.49 -9.73 15.26
CA GLY A 240 -14.69 -9.54 13.82
C GLY A 240 -13.40 -9.26 13.06
N THR A 241 -13.47 -9.38 11.74
CA THR A 241 -12.35 -9.15 10.82
C THR A 241 -12.25 -7.66 10.49
N VAL A 242 -11.15 -7.02 10.88
CA VAL A 242 -10.94 -5.57 10.72
C VAL A 242 -10.32 -5.25 9.37
N PHE A 243 -10.95 -4.34 8.66
CA PHE A 243 -10.48 -3.72 7.43
C PHE A 243 -10.30 -2.23 7.63
N THR A 244 -9.29 -1.67 6.95
CA THR A 244 -9.05 -0.23 6.92
C THR A 244 -9.50 0.32 5.56
N PRO A 245 -10.47 1.25 5.53
CA PRO A 245 -10.94 1.87 4.29
C PRO A 245 -9.82 2.65 3.57
N VAL A 246 -9.71 2.45 2.26
CA VAL A 246 -8.74 3.18 1.41
C VAL A 246 -9.14 4.65 1.24
N THR A 247 -10.41 5.00 1.42
CA THR A 247 -10.89 6.39 1.37
C THR A 247 -10.16 7.32 2.35
N VAL A 248 -9.67 6.79 3.48
CA VAL A 248 -8.88 7.53 4.48
C VAL A 248 -7.53 8.01 3.93
N ILE A 249 -7.02 7.36 2.89
CA ILE A 249 -5.73 7.68 2.26
C ILE A 249 -5.85 7.95 0.76
N ALA A 250 -7.08 8.09 0.23
CA ALA A 250 -7.34 8.24 -1.21
C ALA A 250 -6.48 9.35 -1.81
N ASP A 251 -6.40 10.47 -1.11
CA ASP A 251 -5.64 11.64 -1.51
C ASP A 251 -4.12 11.39 -1.64
N TRP A 252 -3.57 10.66 -0.67
CA TRP A 252 -2.16 10.28 -0.64
C TRP A 252 -1.82 9.27 -1.74
N VAL A 253 -2.64 8.23 -1.91
CA VAL A 253 -2.38 7.17 -2.91
C VAL A 253 -2.61 7.68 -4.34
N ASN A 254 -3.63 8.52 -4.58
CA ASN A 254 -3.89 9.09 -5.90
C ASN A 254 -2.76 10.02 -6.35
N LYS A 255 -2.11 10.75 -5.44
CA LYS A 255 -0.90 11.53 -5.74
C LYS A 255 0.26 10.63 -6.20
N ILE A 256 0.47 9.48 -5.56
CA ILE A 256 1.51 8.51 -5.96
C ILE A 256 1.19 7.89 -7.32
N VAL A 257 -0.07 7.49 -7.55
CA VAL A 257 -0.51 6.89 -8.82
C VAL A 257 -0.45 7.88 -9.98
N SER A 258 -0.68 9.16 -9.72
CA SER A 258 -0.60 10.21 -10.75
C SER A 258 0.84 10.62 -11.08
N ALA A 259 1.80 10.37 -10.17
CA ALA A 259 3.21 10.66 -10.40
C ALA A 259 3.78 9.69 -11.45
N PRO A 260 4.35 10.15 -12.58
CA PRO A 260 4.92 9.27 -13.59
C PRO A 260 6.00 8.35 -13.00
N SER A 261 6.21 7.14 -13.51
CA SER A 261 7.16 6.18 -12.93
C SER A 261 8.59 6.74 -12.77
N VAL A 262 9.04 7.53 -13.75
CA VAL A 262 10.34 8.23 -13.73
C VAL A 262 10.40 9.22 -12.54
N ASN A 263 9.28 9.91 -12.26
CA ASN A 263 8.87 10.50 -10.96
C ASN A 263 9.64 10.15 -9.68
N LEU A 264 9.70 8.84 -9.50
CA LEU A 264 9.97 8.19 -8.23
C LEU A 264 11.46 7.88 -8.11
N GLU A 265 12.16 7.82 -9.24
CA GLU A 265 13.59 7.56 -9.38
C GLU A 265 14.43 8.83 -9.18
N TRP A 266 14.01 9.99 -9.70
CA TRP A 266 14.83 11.21 -9.62
C TRP A 266 14.79 11.93 -8.28
N MET A 267 13.86 11.55 -7.38
CA MET A 267 13.98 11.91 -5.95
C MET A 267 15.23 11.32 -5.29
N ASN A 268 15.89 10.33 -5.91
CA ASN A 268 17.15 9.76 -5.45
C ASN A 268 18.36 10.22 -6.29
N ASN A 269 18.19 11.10 -7.29
CA ASN A 269 19.30 11.58 -8.11
C ASN A 269 19.79 12.96 -7.62
N PRO A 270 20.96 13.04 -6.97
CA PRO A 270 21.47 14.30 -6.41
C PRO A 270 21.70 15.38 -7.48
N TRP A 271 21.96 15.00 -8.74
CA TRP A 271 22.12 15.94 -9.85
C TRP A 271 20.83 16.69 -10.18
N TYR A 272 19.68 16.05 -10.01
CA TYR A 272 18.39 16.67 -10.29
C TYR A 272 18.01 17.71 -9.22
N ILE A 273 18.34 17.43 -7.95
CA ILE A 273 18.20 18.39 -6.84
C ILE A 273 19.10 19.60 -7.08
N LEU A 274 20.34 19.40 -7.52
CA LEU A 274 21.26 20.50 -7.86
C LEU A 274 20.75 21.34 -9.03
N LEU A 275 20.14 20.70 -10.04
CA LEU A 275 19.60 21.40 -11.21
C LEU A 275 18.36 22.24 -10.87
N LEU A 276 17.48 21.71 -10.01
CA LEU A 276 16.35 22.45 -9.46
C LEU A 276 16.81 23.63 -8.59
N CYS A 277 17.76 23.41 -7.67
CA CYS A 277 18.34 24.48 -6.86
C CYS A 277 19.03 25.55 -7.71
N GLY A 278 19.79 25.16 -8.74
CA GLY A 278 20.44 26.08 -9.66
C GLY A 278 19.44 26.94 -10.43
N SER A 279 18.34 26.35 -10.91
CA SER A 279 17.27 27.09 -11.59
C SER A 279 16.57 28.09 -10.66
N ALA A 280 16.30 27.70 -9.40
CA ALA A 280 15.69 28.58 -8.41
C ALA A 280 16.61 29.77 -8.07
N LEU A 281 17.90 29.52 -7.87
CA LEU A 281 18.89 30.58 -7.62
C LEU A 281 19.03 31.55 -8.80
N GLY A 282 18.98 31.04 -10.04
CA GLY A 282 18.98 31.88 -11.24
C GLY A 282 17.77 32.81 -11.32
N VAL A 283 16.57 32.29 -11.01
CA VAL A 283 15.35 33.10 -10.97
C VAL A 283 15.41 34.16 -9.86
N ILE A 284 15.85 33.78 -8.65
CA ILE A 284 16.01 34.71 -7.53
C ILE A 284 17.04 35.80 -7.87
N GLY A 285 18.19 35.42 -8.46
CA GLY A 285 19.22 36.36 -8.89
C GLY A 285 18.73 37.32 -9.98
N GLY A 286 17.95 36.82 -10.94
CA GLY A 286 17.32 37.63 -11.98
C GLY A 286 16.32 38.64 -11.41
N ILE A 287 15.48 38.21 -10.45
CA ILE A 287 14.56 39.11 -9.74
C ILE A 287 15.33 40.18 -8.96
N TYR A 288 16.39 39.80 -8.24
CA TYR A 288 17.22 40.74 -7.48
C TYR A 288 17.91 41.77 -8.39
N TYR A 289 18.46 41.34 -9.52
CA TYR A 289 19.06 42.24 -10.51
C TYR A 289 18.04 43.24 -11.06
N LEU A 290 16.84 42.76 -11.39
CA LEU A 290 15.76 43.62 -11.87
C LEU A 290 15.35 44.66 -10.82
N LEU A 291 15.26 44.24 -9.55
CA LEU A 291 14.95 45.13 -8.43
C LEU A 291 16.04 46.19 -8.23
N MET A 292 17.32 45.83 -8.36
CA MET A 292 18.43 46.79 -8.27
C MET A 292 18.40 47.82 -9.40
N GLU A 293 18.13 47.39 -10.63
CA GLU A 293 17.94 48.29 -11.78
C GLU A 293 16.76 49.24 -11.58
N ILE A 294 15.64 48.74 -11.04
CA ILE A 294 14.48 49.57 -10.71
C ILE A 294 14.86 50.58 -9.62
N MET A 295 15.49 50.15 -8.53
CA MET A 295 15.91 51.04 -7.44
C MET A 295 16.84 52.15 -7.92
N GLN A 296 17.80 51.84 -8.79
CA GLN A 296 18.74 52.81 -9.33
C GLN A 296 18.09 53.82 -10.29
N LYS A 297 17.03 53.42 -11.02
CA LYS A 297 16.24 54.32 -11.87
C LYS A 297 15.22 55.17 -11.10
N THR A 298 14.68 54.65 -10.00
CA THR A 298 13.62 55.31 -9.24
C THR A 298 14.17 56.27 -8.18
N PHE A 299 15.38 56.00 -7.68
CA PHE A 299 16.08 56.82 -6.68
C PHE A 299 17.53 57.07 -7.14
N PRO A 300 17.78 57.97 -8.11
CA PRO A 300 19.13 58.41 -8.39
C PRO A 300 19.70 59.04 -7.10
N MET A 301 20.76 58.44 -6.56
CA MET A 301 21.49 59.04 -5.44
C MET A 301 22.34 60.19 -5.99
N ASP A 302 21.83 61.42 -5.89
CA ASP A 302 22.64 62.63 -6.05
C ASP A 302 23.56 62.75 -4.83
N PHE A 303 24.84 62.47 -5.03
CA PHE A 303 25.92 62.66 -4.05
C PHE A 303 26.63 63.99 -4.29
N ASP A 304 25.87 65.07 -4.50
CA ASP A 304 26.41 66.42 -4.56
C ASP A 304 25.71 67.30 -3.51
N GLU A 305 25.94 67.01 -2.23
CA GLU A 305 25.71 67.99 -1.17
C GLU A 305 27.07 68.30 -0.50
N GLU A 306 27.65 69.41 -0.94
CA GLU A 306 28.87 70.00 -0.41
C GLU A 306 28.77 70.20 1.11
N MET A 307 29.77 69.68 1.81
CA MET A 307 29.95 69.90 3.25
C MET A 307 30.30 71.38 3.50
N GLN A 308 29.34 72.17 3.97
CA GLN A 308 29.63 73.49 4.51
C GLN A 308 30.25 73.37 5.91
N PRO A 309 31.32 74.14 6.22
CA PRO A 309 31.89 74.17 7.55
C PRO A 309 31.02 75.06 8.45
N SER A 310 30.30 74.45 9.39
CA SER A 310 29.73 75.18 10.51
C SER A 310 30.75 75.22 11.65
N ASP A 311 31.38 76.38 11.82
CA ASP A 311 31.98 76.78 13.08
C ASP A 311 30.89 76.74 14.16
N GLU A 312 30.95 75.79 15.09
CA GLU A 312 30.39 76.03 16.42
C GLU A 312 31.01 75.13 17.49
N ASN A 313 31.47 75.82 18.52
CA ASN A 313 32.28 75.37 19.63
C ASN A 313 31.32 74.93 20.75
N ILE A 314 31.09 73.62 20.95
CA ILE A 314 30.33 73.15 22.11
C ILE A 314 31.04 71.96 22.77
N SER A 315 31.75 72.31 23.83
CA SER A 315 32.21 71.44 24.90
C SER A 315 31.06 70.65 25.54
N GLY A 316 31.24 69.33 25.61
CA GLY A 316 30.72 68.47 26.67
C GLY A 316 29.30 67.94 26.49
N LEU A 317 29.15 66.63 26.31
CA LEU A 317 28.13 65.84 27.01
C LEU A 317 28.37 64.33 26.87
N ASN A 318 28.18 63.65 27.99
CA ASN A 318 28.52 62.26 28.30
C ASN A 318 27.72 61.21 27.49
N TYR A 319 28.40 60.10 27.21
CA TYR A 319 27.81 58.84 26.75
C TYR A 319 26.98 58.16 27.85
N PRO A 320 25.80 57.59 27.52
CA PRO A 320 25.25 56.46 28.25
C PRO A 320 25.56 55.15 27.50
N HIS A 321 26.30 54.27 28.18
CA HIS A 321 26.42 52.85 27.87
C HIS A 321 25.02 52.20 27.79
N LEU A 322 24.63 51.68 26.63
CA LEU A 322 23.48 50.76 26.51
C LEU A 322 24.01 49.33 26.47
N SER A 323 23.62 48.53 27.48
CA SER A 323 24.00 47.14 27.63
C SER A 323 23.19 46.24 26.70
N ILE A 324 23.90 45.41 25.94
CA ILE A 324 23.34 44.33 25.13
C ILE A 324 22.99 43.18 26.09
N LYS A 325 21.71 42.81 26.17
CA LYS A 325 21.24 41.59 26.84
C LYS A 325 21.20 40.45 25.81
N GLU A 326 22.00 39.41 26.05
CA GLU A 326 21.91 38.12 25.35
C GLU A 326 20.59 37.40 25.67
N PRO A 327 19.88 36.81 24.68
CA PRO A 327 18.79 35.87 24.93
C PRO A 327 19.33 34.51 25.37
N LYS A 328 18.80 34.00 26.48
CA LYS A 328 19.10 32.70 27.06
C LYS A 328 18.41 31.56 26.30
N ASP A 329 19.11 30.43 26.27
CA ASP A 329 18.68 29.06 25.93
C ASP A 329 17.20 28.75 26.18
N GLU A 330 16.49 28.33 25.13
CA GLU A 330 15.29 27.48 25.19
C GLU A 330 15.39 26.33 24.16
N ASP A 331 16.46 25.54 24.23
CA ASP A 331 16.59 24.30 23.46
C ASP A 331 16.79 23.09 24.39
N GLN A 332 15.72 22.70 25.08
CA GLN A 332 15.70 21.40 25.77
C GLN A 332 14.28 20.89 26.07
N LYS A 333 13.47 20.59 25.05
CA LYS A 333 12.23 19.83 25.29
C LYS A 333 11.66 18.99 24.16
N TRP A 334 12.48 18.23 23.43
CA TRP A 334 11.96 17.11 22.61
C TRP A 334 12.90 15.90 22.58
N ARG A 335 13.07 15.25 23.74
CA ARG A 335 13.40 13.83 23.81
C ARG A 335 12.41 13.13 24.74
N ARG A 336 11.45 12.44 24.16
CA ARG A 336 10.86 11.22 24.72
C ARG A 336 10.08 10.47 23.67
#